data_AF-A0A8H7WMM6-F1
#
_entry.id   AF-A0A8H7WMM6-F1
#
_cell.length_a   1.000
_cell.length_b   1.000
_cell.length_c   1.000
_cell.angle_alpha   90.00
_cell.angle_beta   90.00
_cell.angle_gamma   90.00
#
_symmetry.space_group_name_H-M   'P 1'
#
loop_
_entity.id
_entity.type
_entity.pdbx_description
1 polymer ?
#
loop_
_entity_poly.entity_id
_entity_poly.type
_entity_poly.pdbx_seq_one_letter_code
_entity_poly.pdbx_strand_id
1 'polypeptide(L)'
;MSNLIALPNEILHNIFRHVDPVDLAHLSTSCRFLNDNIASDGQLYRAVYCQVLDEPPKSLTGEINYEAQLKDLVRYRYILSSSASVEEK
;
A
#
# COMPACT_ATOMS: atom_id res chain seq x y z
N MET A 1 -12.03 -18.58 17.55
CA MET A 1 -10.85 -17.76 17.19
C MET A 1 -10.97 -17.43 15.71
N SER A 2 -11.16 -16.17 15.37
CA SER A 2 -11.27 -15.69 13.99
C SER A 2 -9.88 -15.65 13.37
N ASN A 3 -9.68 -16.35 12.25
CA ASN A 3 -8.44 -16.33 11.49
C ASN A 3 -8.60 -15.35 10.33
N LEU A 4 -7.69 -14.38 10.21
CA LEU A 4 -7.71 -13.37 9.15
C LEU A 4 -7.76 -14.01 7.75
N ILE A 5 -7.05 -15.13 7.57
CA ILE A 5 -6.95 -15.86 6.30
C ILE A 5 -8.29 -16.52 5.91
N ALA A 6 -9.20 -16.73 6.86
CA ALA A 6 -10.52 -17.31 6.61
C ALA A 6 -11.59 -16.26 6.25
N LEU A 7 -11.22 -14.97 6.19
CA LEU A 7 -12.14 -13.91 5.83
C LEU A 7 -12.33 -13.81 4.30
N PRO A 8 -13.50 -13.38 3.83
CA PRO A 8 -13.72 -13.06 2.42
C PRO A 8 -12.78 -11.95 1.93
N ASN A 9 -12.46 -12.00 0.63
CA ASN A 9 -11.55 -11.03 -0.01
C ASN A 9 -12.06 -9.59 0.12
N GLU A 10 -13.36 -9.36 0.12
CA GLU A 10 -13.95 -8.02 0.28
C GLU A 10 -13.67 -7.43 1.67
N ILE A 11 -13.66 -8.29 2.69
CA ILE A 11 -13.34 -7.87 4.06
C ILE A 11 -11.84 -7.60 4.17
N LEU A 12 -11.01 -8.46 3.57
CA LEU A 12 -9.56 -8.25 3.50
C LEU A 12 -9.22 -6.95 2.76
N HIS A 13 -9.84 -6.69 1.61
CA HIS A 13 -9.71 -5.43 0.88
C HIS A 13 -10.03 -4.23 1.76
N ASN A 14 -11.18 -4.27 2.45
CA ASN A 14 -11.61 -3.16 3.30
C ASN A 14 -10.66 -2.93 4.48
N ILE A 15 -10.10 -4.00 5.06
CA ILE A 15 -9.07 -3.90 6.10
C ILE A 15 -7.79 -3.28 5.51
N PHE A 16 -7.28 -3.83 4.41
CA PHE A 16 -6.02 -3.42 3.81
C PHE A 16 -6.04 -2.00 3.25
N ARG A 17 -7.21 -1.51 2.81
CA ARG A 17 -7.38 -0.12 2.39
C ARG A 17 -6.95 0.87 3.47
N HIS A 18 -7.16 0.53 4.74
CA HIS A 18 -6.84 1.39 5.87
C HIS A 18 -5.42 1.23 6.41
N VAL A 19 -4.63 0.31 5.85
CA VAL A 19 -3.25 0.06 6.27
C VAL A 19 -2.31 1.06 5.59
N ASP A 20 -1.26 1.50 6.28
CA ASP A 20 -0.25 2.38 5.68
C ASP A 20 0.46 1.65 4.51
N PRO A 21 0.83 2.34 3.42
CA PRO A 21 1.51 1.71 2.29
C PRO A 21 2.78 0.95 2.67
N VAL A 22 3.52 1.41 3.70
CA VAL A 22 4.73 0.75 4.18
C VAL A 22 4.37 -0.59 4.83
N ASP A 23 3.38 -0.59 5.71
CA ASP A 23 2.90 -1.80 6.38
C ASP A 23 2.26 -2.78 5.39
N LEU A 24 1.57 -2.28 4.36
CA LEU A 24 0.99 -3.10 3.30
C LEU A 24 2.07 -3.85 2.51
N ALA A 25 3.22 -3.20 2.25
CA ALA A 25 4.37 -3.84 1.65
C ALA A 25 4.98 -4.92 2.56
N HIS A 26 4.97 -4.71 3.88
CA HIS A 26 5.39 -5.76 4.83
C HIS A 26 4.39 -6.92 4.88
N LEU A 27 3.09 -6.64 4.83
CA LEU A 27 2.04 -7.67 4.84
C LEU A 27 2.14 -8.61 3.64
N SER A 28 2.42 -8.10 2.44
CA SER A 28 2.62 -8.96 1.27
C SER A 28 3.82 -9.90 1.41
N THR A 29 4.82 -9.53 2.20
CA THR A 29 5.98 -10.41 2.49
C THR A 29 5.73 -11.43 3.61
N SER A 30 4.65 -11.29 4.37
CA SER A 30 4.41 -12.12 5.56
C SER A 30 3.95 -13.54 5.23
N CYS A 31 3.08 -13.72 4.22
CA CYS A 31 2.67 -15.04 3.76
C CYS A 31 2.18 -15.02 2.31
N ARG A 32 2.20 -16.19 1.66
CA ARG A 32 1.80 -16.34 0.25
C ARG A 32 0.34 -15.94 0.01
N PHE A 33 -0.57 -16.29 0.92
CA PHE A 33 -1.98 -15.94 0.78
C PHE A 33 -2.19 -14.43 0.74
N LEU A 34 -1.56 -13.69 1.65
CA LEU A 34 -1.67 -12.23 1.70
C LEU A 34 -1.00 -11.59 0.49
N ASN A 35 0.15 -12.11 0.06
CA ASN A 35 0.78 -11.68 -1.18
C ASN A 35 -0.14 -11.82 -2.39
N ASP A 36 -0.73 -13.01 -2.57
CA ASP A 36 -1.59 -13.32 -3.71
C ASP A 36 -2.88 -12.50 -3.67
N ASN A 37 -3.45 -12.28 -2.46
CA ASN A 37 -4.64 -11.47 -2.27
C ASN A 37 -4.39 -9.99 -2.62
N ILE A 38 -3.30 -9.41 -2.12
CA ILE A 38 -2.91 -8.02 -2.39
C ILE A 38 -2.53 -7.83 -3.86
N ALA A 39 -1.81 -8.77 -4.47
CA ALA A 39 -1.41 -8.70 -5.87
C ALA A 39 -2.59 -8.87 -6.84
N SER A 40 -3.58 -9.69 -6.49
CA SER A 40 -4.78 -9.88 -7.30
C SER A 40 -5.74 -8.68 -7.24
N ASP A 41 -5.59 -7.80 -6.26
CA ASP A 41 -6.51 -6.70 -6.02
C ASP A 41 -5.96 -5.36 -6.56
N GLY A 42 -6.19 -5.13 -7.86
CA GLY A 42 -5.81 -3.88 -8.50
C GLY A 42 -6.57 -2.65 -7.97
N GLN A 43 -7.73 -2.83 -7.33
CA GLN A 43 -8.49 -1.70 -6.75
C GLN A 43 -7.94 -1.30 -5.39
N LEU A 44 -7.31 -2.21 -4.66
CA LEU A 44 -6.70 -1.93 -3.36
C LEU A 44 -5.64 -0.82 -3.45
N TYR A 45 -4.73 -0.91 -4.41
CA TYR A 45 -3.71 0.13 -4.61
C TYR A 45 -4.31 1.50 -4.92
N ARG A 46 -5.38 1.56 -5.72
CA ARG A 46 -6.10 2.82 -5.96
C ARG A 46 -6.76 3.34 -4.68
N ALA A 47 -7.41 2.47 -3.92
CA ALA A 47 -8.10 2.85 -2.69
C ALA A 47 -7.14 3.38 -1.63
N VAL A 48 -5.98 2.74 -1.47
CA VAL A 48 -4.89 3.17 -0.58
C VAL A 48 -4.28 4.47 -1.08
N TYR A 49 -4.03 4.61 -2.38
CA TYR A 49 -3.54 5.85 -2.98
C TYR A 49 -4.46 7.03 -2.64
N CYS A 50 -5.77 6.92 -2.90
CA CYS A 50 -6.74 7.99 -2.63
C CYS A 50 -6.97 8.25 -1.13
N GLN A 51 -6.53 7.36 -0.24
CA GLN A 51 -6.61 7.59 1.21
C GLN A 51 -5.38 8.33 1.74
N VAL A 52 -4.21 8.12 1.13
CA VAL A 52 -2.94 8.74 1.54
C VAL A 52 -2.66 10.03 0.80
N LEU A 53 -3.06 10.11 -0.48
CA LEU A 53 -2.86 11.23 -1.38
C LEU A 53 -4.20 11.74 -1.90
N ASP A 54 -4.21 12.97 -2.40
CA ASP A 54 -5.38 13.54 -3.04
C ASP A 54 -5.75 12.78 -4.33
N GLU A 55 -7.06 12.73 -4.63
CA GLU A 55 -7.55 12.08 -5.83
C GLU A 55 -7.00 12.81 -7.08
N PRO A 56 -6.40 12.10 -8.05
CA PRO A 56 -5.81 12.74 -9.20
C PRO A 56 -6.88 13.42 -10.06
N PRO A 57 -6.50 14.47 -10.82
CA PRO A 57 -7.42 15.12 -11.75
C PRO A 57 -8.02 14.10 -12.73
N LYS A 58 -9.31 14.24 -13.04
CA LYS A 58 -10.04 13.32 -13.94
C LYS A 58 -9.39 13.15 -15.32
N SER A 59 -8.56 14.10 -15.74
CA SER A 59 -7.79 14.04 -16.98
C SER A 59 -6.65 13.02 -16.96
N LEU A 60 -6.18 12.59 -15.78
CA LEU A 60 -5.02 11.69 -15.62
C LEU A 60 -5.41 10.30 -15.09
N THR A 61 -6.66 10.09 -14.68
CA THR A 61 -7.11 8.88 -13.96
C THR A 61 -6.90 7.57 -14.74
N GLY A 62 -6.84 7.61 -16.08
CA GLY A 62 -6.66 6.42 -16.93
C GLY A 62 -5.21 5.99 -17.14
N GLU A 63 -4.23 6.85 -16.85
CA GLU A 63 -2.81 6.60 -17.13
C GLU A 63 -1.99 6.27 -15.87
N ILE A 64 -2.57 6.41 -14.69
CA ILE A 64 -1.85 6.26 -13.42
C ILE A 64 -1.73 4.79 -13.04
N ASN A 65 -0.49 4.30 -13.00
CA ASN A 65 -0.17 3.04 -12.35
C ASN A 65 -0.07 3.24 -10.83
N TYR A 66 -1.18 3.03 -10.11
CA TYR A 66 -1.28 3.24 -8.66
C TYR A 66 -0.30 2.38 -7.86
N GLU A 67 -0.03 1.15 -8.29
CA GLU A 67 0.92 0.25 -7.62
C GLU A 67 2.34 0.83 -7.67
N ALA A 68 2.79 1.25 -8.85
CA ALA A 68 4.12 1.86 -9.02
C ALA A 68 4.26 3.14 -8.19
N GLN A 69 3.25 4.01 -8.23
CA GLN A 69 3.24 5.26 -7.45
C GLN A 69 3.31 5.02 -5.93
N LEU A 70 2.57 4.03 -5.42
CA LEU A 70 2.63 3.68 -4.00
C LEU A 70 3.99 3.09 -3.60
N LYS A 71 4.60 2.26 -4.45
CA LYS A 71 5.95 1.73 -4.19
C LYS A 71 7.00 2.85 -4.17
N ASP A 72 6.90 3.81 -5.10
CA ASP A 72 7.77 4.98 -5.12
C ASP A 72 7.57 5.84 -3.87
N LEU A 73 6.32 6.03 -3.43
CA LEU A 73 6.01 6.75 -2.18
C LEU A 73 6.67 6.09 -0.97
N VAL A 74 6.53 4.78 -0.81
CA VAL A 74 7.17 4.01 0.28
C VAL A 74 8.69 4.18 0.23
N ARG A 75 9.28 4.09 -0.97
CA ARG A 75 10.71 4.30 -1.19
C ARG A 75 11.15 5.71 -0.81
N TYR A 76 10.41 6.75 -1.21
CA TYR A 76 10.73 8.13 -0.87
C TYR A 76 10.64 8.38 0.64
N ARG A 77 9.60 7.86 1.31
CA ARG A 77 9.49 7.94 2.77
C ARG A 77 10.69 7.30 3.46
N TYR A 78 11.13 6.14 2.99
CA TYR A 78 12.31 5.46 3.51
C TYR A 78 13.60 6.26 3.31
N ILE A 79 13.80 6.86 2.14
CA ILE A 79 14.99 7.70 1.86
C ILE A 79 15.00 8.93 2.77
N LEU A 80 13.86 9.61 2.90
CA LEU A 80 13.74 10.82 3.72
C LEU A 80 13.95 10.51 5.20
N SER A 81 13.43 9.40 5.71
CA SER A 81 13.64 8.99 7.11
C SER A 81 15.07 8.54 7.41
N SER A 82 15.78 8.00 6.41
CA SER A 82 17.18 7.55 6.56
C SER A 82 18.19 8.70 6.77
N SER A 83 17.88 9.90 6.26
CA SER A 83 18.80 11.05 6.29
C SER A 83 18.93 11.78 7.64
N ALA A 84 18.13 11.43 8.66
CA ALA A 84 18.17 12.06 9.98
C ALA A 84 19.33 11.57 10.89
N SER A 85 20.23 10.73 10.39
CA SER A 85 21.37 10.19 11.14
C SER A 85 22.69 10.91 10.85
N VAL A 86 22.68 12.12 10.27
CA VAL A 86 23.91 12.93 10.17
C VAL A 86 24.24 13.43 11.57
N GLU A 87 25.09 12.65 12.24
CA GLU A 87 25.69 12.90 13.54
C GLU A 87 26.16 14.36 13.68
N GLU A 88 25.61 15.06 14.67
CA GLU A 88 26.23 16.26 15.22
C GLU A 88 27.65 15.93 15.63
N LYS A 89 28.63 16.66 15.09
CA LYS A 89 30.05 16.52 15.41
C LYS A 89 30.61 17.88 15.83
#